data_AF-A0A917ABX2-F1
#
_entry.id   AF-A0A917ABX2-F1
#
_cell.length_a   1.000
_cell.length_b   1.000
_cell.length_c   1.000
_cell.angle_alpha   90.00
_cell.angle_beta   90.00
_cell.angle_gamma   90.00
#
_symmetry.space_group_name_H-M   'P 1'
#
loop_
_entity.id
_entity.type
_entity.pdbx_description
1 polymer ?
#
loop_
_entity_poly.entity_id
_entity_poly.type
_entity_poly.pdbx_seq_one_letter_code
_entity_poly.pdbx_strand_id
1 'polypeptide(L)'
;MTLKTYAAAAALTIAATQAHATLVNLGDCNGTVGTTCVITSTPPNPVSTNPNNLSLVAWDELQNFVLTEDLRVDRVFDETASFVTTAPGGDFYIKAGTIVSSHYLQWDNDSGLGVDRIQTTISLDSQVFAFITADQNLFNSDYLGLPGLDYADFGNRGLESGDTTVFNGTDVDIDWAATSPGDWTRLITAYSPGGEVPVPAALPLLIGGMGVLGFAGRRRRKA
;
A
#
# COMPACT_ATOMS: atom_id res chain seq x y z
N MET A 1 -17.67 -37.56 49.27
CA MET A 1 -16.65 -37.71 48.21
C MET A 1 -16.98 -36.70 47.12
N THR A 2 -16.34 -35.53 47.15
CA THR A 2 -16.73 -34.32 46.40
C THR A 2 -15.84 -34.16 45.18
N LEU A 3 -16.37 -34.43 43.99
CA LEU A 3 -15.68 -34.25 42.71
C LEU A 3 -15.60 -32.75 42.37
N LYS A 4 -14.39 -32.18 42.36
CA LYS A 4 -14.13 -30.82 41.86
C LYS A 4 -13.84 -30.89 40.36
N THR A 5 -14.77 -30.41 39.54
CA THR A 5 -14.61 -30.28 38.09
C THR A 5 -13.84 -28.99 37.80
N TYR A 6 -12.58 -29.11 37.37
CA TYR A 6 -11.78 -28.00 36.87
C TYR A 6 -12.01 -27.86 35.36
N ALA A 7 -12.73 -26.82 34.95
CA ALA A 7 -12.81 -26.44 33.54
C ALA A 7 -11.55 -25.66 33.18
N ALA A 8 -10.57 -26.32 32.54
CA ALA A 8 -9.41 -25.66 31.96
C ALA A 8 -9.84 -24.98 30.65
N ALA A 9 -9.86 -23.65 30.64
CA ALA A 9 -9.97 -22.87 29.41
C ALA A 9 -8.59 -22.81 28.78
N ALA A 10 -8.37 -23.57 27.71
CA ALA A 10 -7.19 -23.43 26.88
C ALA A 10 -7.32 -22.16 26.03
N ALA A 11 -6.56 -21.12 26.39
CA ALA A 11 -6.42 -19.94 25.56
C ALA A 11 -5.46 -20.27 24.40
N LEU A 12 -6.02 -20.46 23.21
CA LEU A 12 -5.26 -20.66 21.99
C LEU A 12 -4.75 -19.29 21.51
N THR A 13 -3.54 -18.92 21.89
CA THR A 13 -2.85 -17.75 21.31
C THR A 13 -2.42 -18.09 19.90
N ILE A 14 -3.21 -17.67 18.92
CA ILE A 14 -2.79 -17.66 17.51
C ILE A 14 -1.75 -16.53 17.42
N ALA A 15 -0.48 -16.88 17.47
CA ALA A 15 0.58 -15.98 17.05
C ALA A 15 0.45 -15.84 15.52
N ALA A 16 -0.22 -14.79 15.07
CA ALA A 16 -0.18 -14.40 13.67
C ALA A 16 1.28 -14.05 13.35
N THR A 17 1.94 -14.92 12.59
CA THR A 17 3.17 -14.53 11.90
C THR A 17 2.78 -13.43 10.94
N GLN A 18 3.34 -12.23 11.11
CA GLN A 18 3.18 -11.13 10.16
C GLN A 18 3.54 -11.68 8.78
N ALA A 19 2.54 -11.77 7.91
CA ALA A 19 2.77 -12.19 6.55
C ALA A 19 3.57 -11.09 5.84
N HIS A 20 4.51 -11.52 5.01
CA HIS A 20 5.61 -10.73 4.48
C HIS A 20 5.13 -9.52 3.67
N ALA A 21 5.92 -8.44 3.73
CA ALA A 21 5.74 -7.23 2.95
C ALA A 21 5.49 -7.56 1.47
N THR A 22 4.56 -6.82 0.87
CA THR A 22 4.10 -7.01 -0.50
C THR A 22 5.06 -6.36 -1.50
N LEU A 23 5.75 -5.30 -1.05
CA LEU A 23 7.07 -4.92 -1.54
C LEU A 23 8.11 -5.92 -1.00
N VAL A 24 8.73 -6.68 -1.91
CA VAL A 24 9.71 -7.72 -1.54
C VAL A 24 11.11 -7.13 -1.44
N ASN A 25 11.50 -6.33 -2.42
CA ASN A 25 12.83 -5.75 -2.49
C ASN A 25 12.85 -4.47 -3.34
N LEU A 26 13.79 -3.58 -3.03
CA LEU A 26 14.26 -2.56 -3.96
C LEU A 26 15.66 -3.00 -4.39
N GLY A 27 15.87 -3.15 -5.69
CA GLY A 27 17.12 -3.61 -6.29
C GLY A 27 18.28 -2.65 -6.05
N ASP A 28 19.32 -2.75 -6.87
CA ASP A 28 20.48 -1.87 -6.74
C ASP A 28 20.05 -0.40 -6.92
N CYS A 29 20.25 0.40 -5.87
CA CYS A 29 19.91 1.82 -5.83
C CYS A 29 20.95 2.64 -6.59
N ASN A 30 20.83 2.64 -7.91
CA ASN A 30 21.76 3.35 -8.78
C ASN A 30 21.36 4.82 -8.86
N GLY A 31 22.09 5.69 -8.17
CA GLY A 31 21.90 7.13 -8.23
C GLY A 31 23.16 7.89 -7.85
N THR A 32 22.99 9.14 -7.45
CA THR A 32 24.07 9.97 -6.92
C THR A 32 24.71 9.31 -5.68
N VAL A 33 26.00 9.61 -5.42
CA VAL A 33 26.72 9.04 -4.29
C VAL A 33 25.97 9.31 -2.99
N GLY A 34 25.63 8.25 -2.25
CA GLY A 34 24.86 8.34 -1.02
C GLY A 34 23.38 7.99 -1.18
N THR A 35 22.90 7.73 -2.40
CA THR A 35 21.53 7.28 -2.60
C THR A 35 21.25 5.95 -1.90
N THR A 36 20.15 5.89 -1.15
CA THR A 36 19.65 4.68 -0.50
C THR A 36 18.25 4.33 -0.99
N CYS A 37 17.87 3.05 -0.93
CA CYS A 37 16.46 2.66 -1.02
C CYS A 37 16.05 1.91 0.25
N VAL A 38 14.85 2.21 0.74
CA VAL A 38 14.33 1.67 1.99
C VAL A 38 12.87 1.29 1.81
N ILE A 39 12.54 0.04 2.12
CA ILE A 39 11.15 -0.37 2.39
C ILE A 39 10.91 -0.17 3.89
N THR A 40 9.91 0.63 4.27
CA THR A 40 9.61 0.97 5.66
C THR A 40 8.20 0.53 6.06
N SER A 41 8.04 0.12 7.32
CA SER A 41 6.73 -0.10 7.95
C SER A 41 6.28 1.10 8.79
N THR A 42 7.11 2.15 8.88
CA THR A 42 6.84 3.37 9.64
C THR A 42 7.05 4.58 8.71
N PRO A 43 6.10 4.83 7.79
CA PRO A 43 6.21 5.94 6.86
C PRO A 43 6.16 7.30 7.57
N PRO A 44 6.68 8.36 6.93
CA PRO A 44 6.61 9.71 7.48
C PRO A 44 5.16 10.17 7.64
N ASN A 45 4.82 10.79 8.77
CA ASN A 45 3.50 11.34 9.05
C ASN A 45 3.64 12.78 9.60
N PRO A 46 3.28 13.82 8.81
CA PRO A 46 2.66 13.74 7.49
C PRO A 46 3.64 13.32 6.39
N VAL A 47 3.11 12.79 5.28
CA VAL A 47 3.82 12.71 3.99
C VAL A 47 3.91 14.14 3.46
N SER A 48 5.12 14.69 3.39
CA SER A 48 5.36 16.09 3.04
C SER A 48 6.15 16.25 1.73
N THR A 49 6.40 17.49 1.31
CA THR A 49 7.01 17.81 0.01
C THR A 49 8.47 17.38 -0.14
N ASN A 50 9.28 17.35 0.92
CA ASN A 50 10.69 16.95 0.81
C ASN A 50 11.13 16.14 2.06
N PRO A 51 10.62 14.91 2.26
CA PRO A 51 10.82 14.21 3.53
C PRO A 51 12.14 13.42 3.62
N ASN A 52 12.79 13.13 2.49
CA ASN A 52 13.77 12.04 2.36
C ASN A 52 14.86 12.32 1.31
N ASN A 53 15.76 13.26 1.61
CA ASN A 53 16.86 13.62 0.71
C ASN A 53 17.74 12.40 0.38
N LEU A 54 17.91 12.14 -0.93
CA LEU A 54 18.73 11.03 -1.47
C LEU A 54 18.28 9.64 -1.00
N SER A 55 17.01 9.46 -0.66
CA SER A 55 16.50 8.16 -0.26
C SER A 55 15.22 7.83 -1.00
N LEU A 56 15.18 6.74 -1.76
CA LEU A 56 13.92 6.18 -2.27
C LEU A 56 13.26 5.43 -1.12
N VAL A 57 12.13 5.94 -0.63
CA VAL A 57 11.38 5.32 0.45
C VAL A 57 10.11 4.73 -0.13
N ALA A 58 9.86 3.46 0.16
CA ALA A 58 8.65 2.75 -0.23
C ALA A 58 7.98 2.11 0.98
N TRP A 59 6.65 2.00 0.95
CA TRP A 59 5.90 1.27 1.96
C TRP A 59 4.63 0.67 1.39
N ASP A 60 4.21 -0.41 2.02
CA ASP A 60 2.93 -1.05 1.74
C ASP A 60 1.80 -0.23 2.37
N GLU A 61 0.74 0.00 1.60
CA GLU A 61 -0.48 0.67 2.07
C GLU A 61 -1.58 -0.37 2.32
N LEU A 62 -2.78 -0.18 1.78
CA LEU A 62 -3.86 -1.17 1.91
C LEU A 62 -3.60 -2.37 1.01
N GLN A 63 -3.62 -3.55 1.62
CA GLN A 63 -3.43 -4.82 0.93
C GLN A 63 -4.78 -5.48 0.65
N ASN A 64 -4.91 -6.16 -0.49
CA ASN A 64 -6.07 -6.99 -0.83
C ASN A 64 -7.44 -6.27 -0.70
N PHE A 65 -7.48 -4.99 -1.01
CA PHE A 65 -8.65 -4.13 -0.96
C PHE A 65 -9.56 -4.35 -2.17
N VAL A 66 -10.87 -4.50 -1.96
CA VAL A 66 -11.85 -4.54 -3.05
C VAL A 66 -12.22 -3.11 -3.42
N LEU A 67 -11.87 -2.67 -4.62
CA LEU A 67 -12.25 -1.36 -5.12
C LEU A 67 -13.77 -1.16 -5.06
N THR A 68 -14.23 -0.08 -4.42
CA THR A 68 -15.65 0.27 -4.33
C THR A 68 -16.11 1.17 -5.49
N GLU A 69 -15.16 1.76 -6.20
CA GLU A 69 -15.35 2.62 -7.36
C GLU A 69 -14.21 2.40 -8.37
N ASP A 70 -14.37 2.91 -9.59
CA ASP A 70 -13.33 2.81 -10.61
C ASP A 70 -12.11 3.66 -10.17
N LEU A 71 -10.93 3.04 -10.12
CA LEU A 71 -9.68 3.71 -9.77
C LEU A 71 -9.04 4.27 -11.04
N ARG A 72 -8.90 5.59 -11.12
CA ARG A 72 -8.18 6.25 -12.21
C ARG A 72 -6.67 6.11 -12.01
N VAL A 73 -5.96 5.67 -13.05
CA VAL A 73 -4.51 5.43 -13.03
C VAL A 73 -3.86 5.94 -14.32
N ASP A 74 -2.57 6.28 -14.26
CA ASP A 74 -1.86 6.93 -15.37
C ASP A 74 -1.28 5.93 -16.36
N ARG A 75 -0.80 4.79 -15.86
CA ARG A 75 -0.13 3.75 -16.65
C ARG A 75 -0.62 2.39 -16.19
N VAL A 76 -0.84 1.46 -17.13
CA VAL A 76 -1.26 0.08 -16.83
C VAL A 76 -0.30 -0.92 -17.45
N PHE A 77 -0.16 -2.08 -16.81
CA PHE A 77 0.66 -3.19 -17.33
C PHE A 77 0.06 -3.81 -18.60
N ASP A 78 -1.25 -4.04 -18.59
CA ASP A 78 -1.99 -4.67 -19.69
C ASP A 78 -3.28 -3.89 -19.95
N GLU A 79 -3.26 -3.09 -21.01
CA GLU A 79 -4.43 -2.31 -21.46
C GLU A 79 -5.61 -3.19 -21.90
N THR A 80 -5.35 -4.47 -22.21
CA THR A 80 -6.37 -5.42 -22.69
C THR A 80 -7.02 -6.23 -21.56
N ALA A 81 -6.54 -6.08 -20.33
CA ALA A 81 -7.10 -6.75 -19.17
C ALA A 81 -8.59 -6.42 -19.00
N SER A 82 -9.42 -7.42 -18.67
CA SER A 82 -10.88 -7.25 -18.62
C SER A 82 -11.37 -6.23 -17.58
N PHE A 83 -10.55 -5.95 -16.58
CA PHE A 83 -10.79 -4.97 -15.52
C PHE A 83 -10.19 -3.58 -15.82
N VAL A 84 -9.53 -3.41 -16.98
CA VAL A 84 -8.98 -2.12 -17.41
C VAL A 84 -9.86 -1.53 -18.51
N THR A 85 -10.06 -0.21 -18.47
CA THR A 85 -10.71 0.57 -19.55
C THR A 85 -10.01 1.91 -19.73
N THR A 86 -10.03 2.45 -20.95
CA THR A 86 -9.49 3.79 -21.22
C THR A 86 -10.31 4.87 -20.53
N ALA A 87 -9.63 5.83 -19.91
CA ALA A 87 -10.21 7.03 -19.33
C ALA A 87 -9.97 8.26 -20.25
N PRO A 88 -10.75 9.34 -20.11
CA PRO A 88 -10.48 10.58 -20.83
C PRO A 88 -9.10 11.15 -20.50
N GLY A 89 -8.39 11.64 -21.52
CA GLY A 89 -7.08 12.29 -21.35
C GLY A 89 -5.86 11.38 -21.55
N GLY A 90 -6.06 10.10 -21.88
CA GLY A 90 -4.97 9.14 -22.09
C GLY A 90 -4.70 8.23 -20.90
N ASP A 91 -5.41 8.44 -19.78
CA ASP A 91 -5.35 7.63 -18.57
C ASP A 91 -6.17 6.32 -18.73
N PHE A 92 -6.22 5.55 -17.65
CA PHE A 92 -7.00 4.31 -17.54
C PHE A 92 -7.84 4.30 -16.27
N TYR A 93 -8.84 3.42 -16.26
CA TYR A 93 -9.57 3.01 -15.07
C TYR A 93 -9.32 1.53 -14.79
N ILE A 94 -9.05 1.21 -13.53
CA ILE A 94 -9.23 -0.14 -12.97
C ILE A 94 -10.64 -0.21 -12.40
N LYS A 95 -11.46 -1.13 -12.90
CA LYS A 95 -12.89 -1.21 -12.57
C LYS A 95 -13.13 -1.51 -11.09
N ALA A 96 -14.19 -0.92 -10.54
CA ALA A 96 -14.76 -1.30 -9.26
C ALA A 96 -14.99 -2.82 -9.15
N GLY A 97 -14.84 -3.36 -7.95
CA GLY A 97 -14.91 -4.80 -7.66
C GLY A 97 -13.61 -5.56 -7.90
N THR A 98 -12.60 -4.93 -8.50
CA THR A 98 -11.25 -5.50 -8.61
C THR A 98 -10.57 -5.52 -7.25
N ILE A 99 -9.93 -6.64 -6.91
CA ILE A 99 -9.07 -6.73 -5.72
C ILE A 99 -7.71 -6.17 -6.07
N VAL A 100 -7.24 -5.20 -5.29
CA VAL A 100 -5.97 -4.53 -5.48
C VAL A 100 -5.19 -4.44 -4.18
N SER A 101 -3.88 -4.29 -4.30
CA SER A 101 -3.02 -3.86 -3.21
C SER A 101 -2.27 -2.60 -3.63
N SER A 102 -2.08 -1.66 -2.70
CA SER A 102 -1.40 -0.39 -2.95
C SER A 102 -0.07 -0.30 -2.22
N HIS A 103 0.89 0.34 -2.87
CA HIS A 103 2.21 0.65 -2.32
C HIS A 103 2.56 2.08 -2.70
N TYR A 104 3.14 2.82 -1.77
CA TYR A 104 3.52 4.19 -2.01
C TYR A 104 5.04 4.28 -2.14
N LEU A 105 5.51 5.08 -3.08
CA LEU A 105 6.93 5.34 -3.29
C LEU A 105 7.18 6.83 -3.34
N GLN A 106 8.34 7.20 -2.80
CA GLN A 106 8.77 8.58 -2.67
C GLN A 106 10.27 8.68 -2.93
N TRP A 107 10.64 9.54 -3.86
CA TRP A 107 12.03 9.88 -4.16
C TRP A 107 12.19 11.39 -4.05
N ASP A 108 13.21 11.87 -3.36
CA ASP A 108 13.43 13.32 -3.25
C ASP A 108 14.92 13.65 -3.29
N ASN A 109 15.22 14.76 -3.94
CA ASN A 109 16.54 15.34 -4.00
C ASN A 109 16.58 16.80 -3.50
N ASP A 110 16.29 17.01 -2.22
CA ASP A 110 16.57 18.30 -1.58
C ASP A 110 18.04 18.39 -1.10
N SER A 111 19.01 17.96 -1.92
CA SER A 111 20.45 18.12 -1.62
C SER A 111 20.97 19.53 -1.93
N GLY A 112 20.14 20.38 -2.58
CA GLY A 112 20.56 21.67 -3.13
C GLY A 112 21.50 21.56 -4.34
N LEU A 113 21.72 20.35 -4.87
CA LEU A 113 22.63 20.08 -5.99
C LEU A 113 21.94 20.09 -7.36
N GLY A 114 20.60 20.17 -7.42
CA GLY A 114 19.82 20.21 -8.66
C GLY A 114 18.96 18.97 -8.86
N VAL A 115 18.86 18.48 -10.09
CA VAL A 115 18.14 17.24 -10.43
C VAL A 115 19.04 16.04 -10.09
N ASP A 116 18.55 15.06 -9.32
CA ASP A 116 19.23 13.76 -9.16
C ASP A 116 18.33 12.62 -9.64
N ARG A 117 18.99 11.57 -10.13
CA ARG A 117 18.34 10.41 -10.72
C ARG A 117 18.51 9.17 -9.84
N ILE A 118 17.46 8.36 -9.77
CA ILE A 118 17.46 7.03 -9.16
C ILE A 118 16.97 6.00 -10.17
N GLN A 119 17.73 4.91 -10.29
CA GLN A 119 17.36 3.73 -11.05
C GLN A 119 17.39 2.53 -10.10
N THR A 120 16.31 1.76 -10.07
CA THR A 120 16.22 0.53 -9.28
C THR A 120 15.10 -0.35 -9.83
N THR A 121 15.11 -1.62 -9.45
CA THR A 121 14.02 -2.56 -9.72
C THR A 121 13.20 -2.74 -8.47
N ILE A 122 11.90 -2.45 -8.54
CA ILE A 122 10.95 -2.73 -7.47
C ILE A 122 10.47 -4.16 -7.68
N SER A 123 10.81 -5.06 -6.75
CA SER A 123 10.34 -6.44 -6.77
C SER A 123 9.14 -6.59 -5.84
N LEU A 124 8.08 -7.23 -6.34
CA LEU A 124 6.81 -7.43 -5.61
C LEU A 124 6.42 -8.91 -5.59
N ASP A 125 5.51 -9.25 -4.68
CA ASP A 125 5.02 -10.63 -4.53
C ASP A 125 3.80 -10.94 -5.42
N SER A 126 3.33 -9.96 -6.18
CA SER A 126 2.10 -10.03 -6.98
C SER A 126 2.24 -9.24 -8.29
N GLN A 127 1.38 -9.57 -9.25
CA GLN A 127 1.38 -8.93 -10.57
C GLN A 127 1.07 -7.44 -10.44
N VAL A 128 1.87 -6.60 -11.09
CA VAL A 128 1.60 -5.18 -11.21
C VAL A 128 0.43 -4.94 -12.14
N PHE A 129 -0.52 -4.12 -11.70
CA PHE A 129 -1.63 -3.64 -12.52
C PHE A 129 -1.35 -2.26 -13.10
N ALA A 130 -0.89 -1.32 -12.27
CA ALA A 130 -0.79 0.08 -12.68
C ALA A 130 0.18 0.91 -11.84
N PHE A 131 0.55 2.06 -12.40
CA PHE A 131 1.17 3.18 -11.69
C PHE A 131 0.24 4.39 -11.71
N ILE A 132 0.18 5.05 -10.56
CA ILE A 132 -0.41 6.38 -10.39
C ILE A 132 0.76 7.35 -10.17
N THR A 133 0.90 8.28 -11.10
CA THR A 133 2.03 9.21 -11.22
C THR A 133 1.58 10.65 -11.37
N ALA A 134 0.31 10.93 -11.66
CA ALA A 134 -0.20 12.29 -11.72
C ALA A 134 -0.77 12.74 -10.38
N ASP A 135 -0.52 14.01 -10.04
CA ASP A 135 -0.98 14.71 -8.83
C ASP A 135 -2.45 14.46 -8.51
N GLN A 136 -3.34 14.81 -9.42
CA GLN A 136 -4.77 14.65 -9.19
C GLN A 136 -5.18 13.18 -9.00
N ASN A 137 -4.52 12.23 -9.69
CA ASN A 137 -4.82 10.81 -9.56
C ASN A 137 -4.28 10.25 -8.23
N LEU A 138 -3.15 10.74 -7.73
CA LEU A 138 -2.62 10.42 -6.40
C LEU A 138 -3.56 10.92 -5.30
N PHE A 139 -3.98 12.18 -5.36
CA PHE A 139 -4.96 12.74 -4.44
C PHE A 139 -6.26 11.93 -4.43
N ASN A 140 -6.81 11.63 -5.62
CA ASN A 140 -8.05 10.87 -5.74
C ASN A 140 -7.94 9.43 -5.22
N SER A 141 -6.73 8.87 -5.14
CA SER A 141 -6.50 7.49 -4.70
C SER A 141 -6.10 7.38 -3.22
N ASP A 142 -6.07 8.47 -2.46
CA ASP A 142 -5.63 8.46 -1.06
C ASP A 142 -6.52 7.63 -0.12
N TYR A 143 -7.73 7.26 -0.56
CA TYR A 143 -8.53 6.26 0.14
C TYR A 143 -7.89 4.85 0.17
N LEU A 144 -6.91 4.59 -0.70
CA LEU A 144 -6.07 3.38 -0.70
C LEU A 144 -4.84 3.51 0.22
N GLY A 145 -4.63 4.67 0.83
CA GLY A 145 -3.53 4.93 1.75
C GLY A 145 -3.69 4.26 3.12
N LEU A 146 -2.61 4.28 3.90
CA LEU A 146 -2.61 3.75 5.26
C LEU A 146 -3.58 4.53 6.17
N PRO A 147 -4.49 3.86 6.89
CA PRO A 147 -5.39 4.53 7.81
C PRO A 147 -4.63 5.32 8.88
N GLY A 148 -4.92 6.63 8.99
CA GLY A 148 -4.32 7.52 9.98
C GLY A 148 -2.99 8.16 9.54
N LEU A 149 -2.50 7.86 8.34
CA LEU A 149 -1.41 8.60 7.71
C LEU A 149 -1.97 9.85 7.03
N ASP A 150 -1.34 11.01 7.26
CA ASP A 150 -1.69 12.26 6.60
C ASP A 150 -0.93 12.37 5.28
N TYR A 151 -1.62 12.11 4.17
CA TYR A 151 -1.11 12.32 2.82
C TYR A 151 -1.34 13.78 2.43
N ALA A 152 -0.37 14.65 2.75
CA ALA A 152 -0.56 16.07 2.54
C ALA A 152 -0.85 16.39 1.05
N ASP A 153 -1.75 17.34 0.84
CA ASP A 153 -2.09 17.84 -0.48
C ASP A 153 -1.16 19.02 -0.83
N PHE A 154 -0.30 18.83 -1.82
CA PHE A 154 0.64 19.82 -2.33
C PHE A 154 0.80 19.66 -3.83
N GLY A 155 1.05 20.77 -4.52
CA GLY A 155 1.19 20.75 -5.98
C GLY A 155 2.45 20.03 -6.45
N ASN A 156 2.36 19.45 -7.65
CA ASN A 156 3.40 18.63 -8.27
C ASN A 156 3.69 17.35 -7.49
N ARG A 157 2.68 16.80 -6.80
CA ARG A 157 2.77 15.49 -6.16
C ARG A 157 2.69 14.40 -7.23
N GLY A 158 3.78 14.03 -7.87
CA GLY A 158 3.73 13.07 -8.98
C GLY A 158 5.12 12.76 -9.52
N LEU A 159 5.18 12.17 -10.71
CA LEU A 159 6.44 12.09 -11.47
C LEU A 159 6.63 13.30 -12.37
N GLU A 160 7.89 13.68 -12.56
CA GLU A 160 8.29 14.69 -13.52
C GLU A 160 8.31 14.14 -14.96
N SER A 161 8.38 15.06 -15.93
CA SER A 161 8.49 14.66 -17.34
C SER A 161 9.89 14.10 -17.62
N GLY A 162 9.94 12.88 -18.15
CA GLY A 162 11.20 12.16 -18.41
C GLY A 162 11.37 10.91 -17.56
N ASP A 163 10.50 10.73 -16.55
CA ASP A 163 10.54 9.57 -15.67
C ASP A 163 9.89 8.34 -16.29
N THR A 164 10.58 7.21 -16.13
CA THR A 164 10.15 5.95 -16.71
C THR A 164 9.81 4.92 -15.65
N THR A 165 8.80 4.11 -15.97
CA THR A 165 8.36 2.94 -15.21
C THR A 165 8.14 1.84 -16.23
N VAL A 166 9.00 0.83 -16.23
CA VAL A 166 8.93 -0.29 -17.18
C VAL A 166 8.43 -1.51 -16.41
N PHE A 167 7.27 -2.01 -16.79
CA PHE A 167 6.69 -3.19 -16.18
C PHE A 167 7.35 -4.47 -16.73
N ASN A 168 7.86 -5.32 -15.83
CA ASN A 168 8.58 -6.55 -16.15
C ASN A 168 7.95 -7.77 -15.46
N GLY A 169 6.64 -7.95 -15.62
CA GLY A 169 5.88 -8.99 -14.91
C GLY A 169 5.51 -8.52 -13.51
N THR A 170 6.02 -9.19 -12.47
CA THR A 170 5.81 -8.79 -11.07
C THR A 170 6.70 -7.62 -10.65
N ASP A 171 7.75 -7.34 -11.42
CA ASP A 171 8.74 -6.35 -11.08
C ASP A 171 8.56 -5.08 -11.94
N VAL A 172 9.09 -3.96 -11.45
CA VAL A 172 9.09 -2.68 -12.17
C VAL A 172 10.48 -2.10 -12.15
N ASP A 173 11.05 -1.83 -13.32
CA ASP A 173 12.23 -0.99 -13.41
C ASP A 173 11.81 0.47 -13.43
N ILE A 174 12.37 1.25 -12.50
CA ILE A 174 12.15 2.69 -12.45
C ILE A 174 13.42 3.44 -12.82
N ASP A 175 13.21 4.60 -13.40
CA ASP A 175 14.28 5.54 -13.71
C ASP A 175 13.74 6.96 -13.60
N TRP A 176 13.89 7.55 -12.41
CA TRP A 176 13.23 8.77 -11.97
C TRP A 176 14.24 9.87 -11.68
N ALA A 177 13.94 11.09 -12.10
CA ALA A 177 14.71 12.28 -11.85
C ALA A 177 13.82 13.27 -11.10
N ALA A 178 14.17 13.56 -9.85
CA ALA A 178 13.43 14.48 -9.01
C ALA A 178 14.11 15.85 -8.95
N THR A 179 13.30 16.91 -9.01
CA THR A 179 13.63 18.22 -8.43
C THR A 179 12.94 18.39 -7.08
N SER A 180 12.73 19.63 -6.64
CA SER A 180 11.93 19.93 -5.44
C SER A 180 10.67 20.69 -5.87
N PRO A 181 9.47 20.23 -5.50
CA PRO A 181 9.17 19.03 -4.68
C PRO A 181 9.58 17.73 -5.39
N GLY A 182 9.91 16.68 -4.62
CA GLY A 182 10.36 15.38 -5.13
C GLY A 182 9.36 14.64 -6.05
N ASP A 183 9.56 13.33 -6.18
CA ASP A 183 8.70 12.42 -6.92
C ASP A 183 7.86 11.56 -5.98
N TRP A 184 6.55 11.45 -6.27
CA TRP A 184 5.64 10.55 -5.58
C TRP A 184 4.89 9.68 -6.56
N THR A 185 4.72 8.41 -6.19
CA THR A 185 3.87 7.50 -6.94
C THR A 185 3.13 6.54 -6.03
N ARG A 186 2.06 5.97 -6.57
CA ARG A 186 1.36 4.84 -5.98
C ARG A 186 1.36 3.70 -7.00
N LEU A 187 1.91 2.58 -6.59
CA LEU A 187 1.94 1.34 -7.34
C LEU A 187 0.74 0.49 -6.94
N ILE A 188 0.03 -0.04 -7.94
CA ILE A 188 -1.13 -0.90 -7.75
C ILE A 188 -0.80 -2.30 -8.24
N THR A 189 -0.98 -3.29 -7.38
CA THR A 189 -0.79 -4.71 -7.69
C THR A 189 -2.07 -5.49 -7.50
N ALA A 190 -2.03 -6.76 -7.94
CA ALA A 190 -3.10 -7.73 -7.76
C ALA A 190 -3.29 -8.12 -6.27
N TYR A 191 -4.10 -9.15 -6.06
CA TYR A 191 -4.12 -9.84 -4.77
C TYR A 191 -2.71 -10.30 -4.39
N SER A 192 -2.25 -9.85 -3.23
CA SER A 192 -0.99 -10.24 -2.64
C SER A 192 -1.19 -11.42 -1.66
N PRO A 193 -0.49 -12.55 -1.86
CA PRO A 193 -0.48 -13.65 -0.90
C PRO A 193 0.18 -13.30 0.43
N GLY A 194 1.12 -12.35 0.45
CA GLY A 194 1.78 -11.85 1.66
C GLY A 194 0.99 -10.78 2.42
N GLY A 195 0.08 -10.07 1.74
CA GLY A 195 -0.68 -8.97 2.32
C GLY A 195 -1.75 -9.38 3.34
N GLU A 196 -1.84 -8.63 4.44
CA GLU A 196 -2.92 -8.79 5.40
C GLU A 196 -4.26 -8.38 4.79
N VAL A 197 -5.25 -9.27 4.81
CA VAL A 197 -6.61 -8.92 4.37
C VAL A 197 -7.27 -8.07 5.45
N PRO A 198 -7.77 -6.86 5.14
CA PRO A 198 -8.48 -6.04 6.10
C PRO A 198 -9.61 -6.84 6.75
N VAL A 199 -9.52 -7.02 8.07
CA VAL A 199 -10.50 -7.84 8.79
C VAL A 199 -11.87 -7.17 8.63
N PRO A 200 -12.90 -7.89 8.15
CA PRO A 200 -14.22 -7.29 8.03
C PRO A 200 -14.64 -6.67 9.35
N ALA A 201 -15.15 -5.43 9.32
CA ALA A 201 -15.63 -4.72 10.52
C ALA A 201 -16.70 -5.50 11.32
N ALA A 202 -17.27 -6.55 10.73
CA ALA A 202 -18.18 -7.47 11.37
C ALA A 202 -17.51 -8.40 12.41
N LEU A 203 -16.20 -8.66 12.34
CA LEU A 203 -15.54 -9.62 13.23
C LEU A 203 -15.51 -9.15 14.70
N PRO A 204 -15.14 -7.88 15.01
CA PRO A 204 -15.26 -7.35 16.37
C PRO A 204 -16.71 -7.32 16.87
N LEU A 205 -17.67 -7.05 15.99
CA LEU A 205 -19.10 -7.07 16.33
C LEU A 205 -19.60 -8.49 16.64
N LEU A 206 -19.14 -9.49 15.89
CA LEU A 206 -19.47 -10.89 16.15
C LEU A 206 -18.88 -11.36 17.48
N ILE A 207 -17.60 -11.06 17.73
CA ILE A 207 -16.93 -11.40 19.00
C ILE A 207 -17.61 -10.67 20.16
N GLY A 208 -17.88 -9.37 20.02
CA GLY A 208 -18.59 -8.57 21.01
C GLY A 208 -20.01 -9.09 21.27
N GLY A 209 -20.76 -9.39 20.21
CA GLY A 209 -22.12 -9.93 20.29
C GLY A 209 -22.17 -11.30 20.98
N MET A 210 -21.26 -12.21 20.63
CA MET A 210 -21.14 -13.51 21.31
C MET A 210 -20.75 -13.35 22.78
N GLY A 211 -19.86 -12.40 23.10
CA GLY A 211 -19.49 -12.07 24.48
C GLY A 211 -20.70 -11.65 25.32
N VAL A 212 -21.50 -10.70 24.82
CA VAL A 212 -22.71 -10.21 25.51
C VAL A 212 -23.72 -11.34 25.74
N LEU A 213 -23.98 -12.17 24.73
CA LEU A 213 -24.90 -13.31 24.84
C LEU A 213 -24.42 -14.35 25.86
N GLY A 214 -23.11 -14.63 25.91
CA GLY A 214 -22.51 -15.53 26.90
C GLY A 214 -22.68 -15.02 28.35
N PHE A 215 -22.47 -13.72 28.58
CA PHE A 215 -22.69 -13.12 29.91
C PHE A 215 -24.17 -13.11 30.31
N ALA A 216 -25.08 -12.82 29.37
CA ALA A 216 -26.52 -12.87 29.62
C ALA A 216 -27.00 -14.29 29.97
N GLY A 217 -26.50 -15.32 29.28
CA GLY A 217 -26.81 -16.72 29.57
C GLY A 217 -26.35 -17.19 30.95
N ARG A 218 -25.18 -16.71 31.42
CA ARG A 218 -24.65 -17.08 32.74
C ARG A 218 -25.44 -16.48 33.90
N ARG A 219 -26.06 -15.31 33.70
CA ARG A 219 -26.92 -14.66 34.72
C ARG A 219 -28.23 -15.43 34.95
N ARG A 220 -28.78 -16.04 33.91
CA ARG A 220 -30.04 -16.80 33.99
C ARG A 220 -29.93 -18.16 34.69
N ARG A 221 -28.73 -18.72 34.84
CA ARG A 221 -28.50 -20.00 35.55
C ARG A 221 -28.28 -19.84 37.06
N LYS A 222 -28.23 -18.61 37.58
CA LYS A 222 -28.04 -18.30 39.00
C LYS A 222 -29.30 -17.77 39.70
N ALA A 223 -30.43 -17.69 38.98
CA ALA A 223 -31.76 -17.49 39.54
C ALA A 223 -32.53 -18.80 39.41
#